data_AF-A0A9E4FZQ3-F1
#
_entry.id   AF-A0A9E4FZQ3-F1
#
_cell.length_a   1.000
_cell.length_b   1.000
_cell.length_c   1.000
_cell.angle_alpha   90.00
_cell.angle_beta   90.00
_cell.angle_gamma   90.00
#
_symmetry.space_group_name_H-M   'P 1'
#
loop_
_entity.id
_entity.type
_entity.pdbx_description
1 polymer ?
#
loop_
_entity_poly.entity_id
_entity_poly.type
_entity_poly.pdbx_seq_one_letter_code
_entity_poly.pdbx_strand_id
1 'polypeptide(L)'
;MEDVTIPTLYPIKQTLPQGDPVDIDRTLEAEFARLGLAAQVRGKRIALGFGSRGIASIDHIAGKLVALVQAAGGQPFIVPAMGSHGGGSPEGQIEVLDGLGISERTMGCPIHATMEVVNTGTTRVGMPAYLDKNVAEADGLIITNRTKVHTDFHGPHESGILKMLAIGLGKELGARTIHQQGTVGLRDYMPIVAQHLLQHCNFVAGFGVVEDGYHAVARLEGFGADTVVAGDQRLLQLSRELMPSLPVDDIDLLIIDEMGKNISGAGMDTNIIGRWMVEGEPEPESPRIKRI
;
A
#
# COMPACT_ATOMS: atom_id res chain seq x y z
N MET A 1 -8.99 -0.15 -43.23
CA MET A 1 -8.59 -1.29 -42.37
C MET A 1 -9.22 -2.60 -42.85
N GLU A 2 -9.57 -2.72 -44.15
CA GLU A 2 -10.32 -3.88 -44.66
C GLU A 2 -9.42 -5.01 -45.23
N ASP A 3 -8.12 -4.77 -45.41
CA ASP A 3 -7.19 -5.72 -46.07
C ASP A 3 -6.15 -6.37 -45.12
N VAL A 4 -6.31 -6.29 -43.79
CA VAL A 4 -5.38 -6.94 -42.85
C VAL A 4 -5.90 -8.32 -42.49
N THR A 5 -5.23 -9.36 -42.98
CA THR A 5 -5.49 -10.74 -42.53
C THR A 5 -4.90 -10.94 -41.14
N ILE A 6 -5.74 -11.07 -40.13
CA ILE A 6 -5.33 -11.43 -38.77
C ILE A 6 -4.99 -12.93 -38.75
N PRO A 7 -3.86 -13.35 -38.17
CA PRO A 7 -3.53 -14.77 -38.03
C PRO A 7 -4.61 -15.51 -37.22
N THR A 8 -4.69 -16.83 -37.38
CA THR A 8 -5.56 -17.65 -36.53
C THR A 8 -5.15 -17.49 -35.07
N LEU A 9 -6.06 -16.95 -34.25
CA LEU A 9 -5.85 -16.77 -32.82
C LEU A 9 -6.38 -17.99 -32.07
N TYR A 10 -5.59 -18.49 -31.13
CA TYR A 10 -5.99 -19.57 -30.23
C TYR A 10 -6.13 -19.02 -28.81
N PRO A 11 -7.27 -19.21 -28.14
CA PRO A 11 -7.41 -18.80 -26.74
C PRO A 11 -6.51 -19.71 -25.88
N ILE A 12 -5.72 -19.07 -25.02
CA ILE A 12 -4.94 -19.76 -23.97
C ILE A 12 -5.67 -19.52 -22.66
N LYS A 13 -5.95 -20.61 -21.92
CA LYS A 13 -6.42 -20.51 -20.55
C LYS A 13 -5.22 -20.53 -19.61
N GLN A 14 -5.02 -19.45 -18.89
CA GLN A 14 -3.99 -19.35 -17.86
C GLN A 14 -4.59 -19.62 -16.48
N THR A 15 -3.81 -20.27 -15.61
CA THR A 15 -4.08 -20.33 -14.17
C THR A 15 -3.09 -19.41 -13.48
N LEU A 16 -3.59 -18.41 -12.78
CA LEU A 16 -2.77 -17.46 -12.02
C LEU A 16 -2.42 -18.03 -10.64
N PRO A 17 -1.29 -17.62 -10.04
CA PRO A 17 -0.99 -17.95 -8.66
C PRO A 17 -2.14 -17.54 -7.75
N GLN A 18 -2.56 -18.46 -6.89
CA GLN A 18 -3.70 -18.29 -5.98
C GLN A 18 -3.24 -18.55 -4.56
N GLY A 19 -3.63 -17.68 -3.64
CA GLY A 19 -3.41 -17.88 -2.22
C GLY A 19 -4.52 -18.69 -1.57
N ASP A 20 -4.28 -19.11 -0.32
CA ASP A 20 -5.36 -19.66 0.50
C ASP A 20 -6.38 -18.55 0.83
N PRO A 21 -7.70 -18.82 0.74
CA PRO A 21 -8.71 -17.84 1.10
C PRO A 21 -8.58 -17.39 2.56
N VAL A 22 -8.62 -16.08 2.76
CA VAL A 22 -8.54 -15.47 4.09
C VAL A 22 -9.93 -15.09 4.60
N ASP A 23 -10.30 -15.62 5.77
CA ASP A 23 -11.42 -15.10 6.55
C ASP A 23 -10.98 -13.82 7.25
N ILE A 24 -11.38 -12.67 6.69
CA ILE A 24 -10.96 -11.33 7.15
C ILE A 24 -11.34 -11.11 8.61
N ASP A 25 -12.57 -11.45 9.00
CA ASP A 25 -13.09 -11.20 10.34
C ASP A 25 -12.31 -11.98 11.39
N ARG A 26 -12.20 -13.30 11.18
CA ARG A 26 -11.47 -14.19 12.09
C ARG A 26 -9.99 -13.81 12.15
N THR A 27 -9.39 -13.46 11.01
CA THR A 27 -7.97 -13.12 10.96
C THR A 27 -7.68 -11.81 11.69
N LEU A 28 -8.50 -10.77 11.50
CA LEU A 28 -8.34 -9.52 12.23
C LEU A 28 -8.55 -9.70 13.73
N GLU A 29 -9.56 -10.47 14.15
CA GLU A 29 -9.78 -10.80 15.57
C GLU A 29 -8.58 -11.53 16.19
N ALA A 30 -8.05 -12.53 15.49
CA ALA A 30 -6.90 -13.31 15.93
C ALA A 30 -5.64 -12.44 16.05
N GLU A 31 -5.34 -11.62 15.04
CA GLU A 31 -4.18 -10.73 15.05
C GLU A 31 -4.31 -9.62 16.09
N PHE A 32 -5.50 -9.04 16.25
CA PHE A 32 -5.78 -8.03 17.27
C PHE A 32 -5.61 -8.59 18.69
N ALA A 33 -6.03 -9.83 18.92
CA ALA A 33 -5.81 -10.54 20.18
C ALA A 33 -4.34 -10.90 20.39
N ARG A 34 -3.67 -11.47 19.37
CA ARG A 34 -2.26 -11.89 19.42
C ARG A 34 -1.32 -10.73 19.76
N LEU A 35 -1.59 -9.55 19.21
CA LEU A 35 -0.83 -8.33 19.47
C LEU A 35 -1.26 -7.61 20.77
N GLY A 36 -2.30 -8.11 21.45
CA GLY A 36 -2.81 -7.51 22.69
C GLY A 36 -3.39 -6.10 22.50
N LEU A 37 -3.92 -5.78 21.31
CA LEU A 37 -4.29 -4.41 20.94
C LEU A 37 -5.43 -3.87 21.79
N ALA A 38 -6.31 -4.72 22.32
CA ALA A 38 -7.44 -4.31 23.15
C ALA A 38 -7.02 -3.50 24.39
N ALA A 39 -5.90 -3.87 25.02
CA ALA A 39 -5.36 -3.11 26.14
C ALA A 39 -4.67 -1.82 25.67
N GLN A 40 -4.01 -1.87 24.52
CA GLN A 40 -3.27 -0.74 23.96
C GLN A 40 -4.16 0.41 23.51
N VAL A 41 -5.38 0.12 23.01
CA VAL A 41 -6.31 1.12 22.46
C VAL A 41 -7.37 1.63 23.43
N ARG A 42 -7.55 0.99 24.58
CA ARG A 42 -8.62 1.31 25.52
C ARG A 42 -8.53 2.75 26.03
N GLY A 43 -9.62 3.50 25.90
CA GLY A 43 -9.73 4.89 26.37
C GLY A 43 -8.92 5.89 25.55
N LYS A 44 -8.37 5.49 24.40
CA LYS A 44 -7.47 6.30 23.57
C LYS A 44 -8.11 6.69 22.25
N ARG A 45 -7.68 7.83 21.69
CA ARG A 45 -8.00 8.28 20.33
C ARG A 45 -7.05 7.61 19.33
N ILE A 46 -7.58 6.72 18.49
CA ILE A 46 -6.77 5.88 17.59
C ILE A 46 -6.97 6.32 16.14
N ALA A 47 -5.89 6.75 15.50
CA ALA A 47 -5.87 7.00 14.07
C ALA A 47 -5.79 5.66 13.31
N LEU A 48 -6.71 5.47 12.36
CA LEU A 48 -6.72 4.35 11.43
C LEU A 48 -6.30 4.85 10.04
N GLY A 49 -5.08 4.53 9.61
CA GLY A 49 -4.50 5.01 8.36
C GLY A 49 -4.81 4.11 7.17
N PHE A 50 -5.37 4.68 6.11
CA PHE A 50 -5.68 3.97 4.85
C PHE A 50 -5.13 4.71 3.63
N GLY A 51 -4.68 3.94 2.63
CA GLY A 51 -4.07 4.47 1.40
C GLY A 51 -5.09 4.76 0.31
N SER A 52 -4.59 5.18 -0.85
CA SER A 52 -5.40 5.50 -2.04
C SER A 52 -5.62 4.32 -2.99
N ARG A 53 -4.99 3.17 -2.72
CA ARG A 53 -5.06 1.99 -3.59
C ARG A 53 -6.19 1.09 -3.14
N GLY A 54 -6.94 0.56 -4.11
CA GLY A 54 -7.88 -0.52 -3.85
C GLY A 54 -7.15 -1.72 -3.27
N ILE A 55 -7.71 -2.25 -2.18
CA ILE A 55 -7.43 -3.57 -1.64
C ILE A 55 -8.76 -4.31 -1.70
N ALA A 56 -8.73 -5.58 -2.05
CA ALA A 56 -9.88 -6.47 -1.97
C ALA A 56 -10.50 -6.38 -0.57
N SER A 57 -11.77 -5.98 -0.52
CA SER A 57 -12.53 -5.81 0.73
C SER A 57 -11.95 -4.76 1.70
N ILE A 58 -11.36 -3.67 1.18
CA ILE A 58 -10.75 -2.62 2.03
C ILE A 58 -11.75 -1.94 2.97
N ASP A 59 -12.97 -1.71 2.50
CA ASP A 59 -14.10 -1.18 3.26
C ASP A 59 -14.46 -2.12 4.42
N HIS A 60 -14.51 -3.43 4.15
CA HIS A 60 -14.77 -4.44 5.17
C HIS A 60 -13.65 -4.50 6.22
N ILE A 61 -12.38 -4.50 5.77
CA ILE A 61 -11.21 -4.47 6.67
C ILE A 61 -11.25 -3.20 7.54
N ALA A 62 -11.54 -2.04 6.94
CA ALA A 62 -11.64 -0.77 7.65
C ALA A 62 -12.76 -0.80 8.69
N GLY A 63 -13.97 -1.22 8.30
CA GLY A 63 -15.12 -1.34 9.20
C GLY A 63 -14.85 -2.30 10.36
N LYS A 64 -14.19 -3.45 10.09
CA LYS A 64 -13.84 -4.42 11.13
C LYS A 64 -12.81 -3.86 12.12
N LEU A 65 -11.79 -3.16 11.65
CA LEU A 65 -10.81 -2.51 12.52
C LEU A 65 -11.44 -1.42 13.39
N VAL A 66 -12.35 -0.60 12.82
CA VAL A 66 -13.14 0.38 13.57
C VAL A 66 -13.93 -0.31 14.69
N ALA A 67 -14.66 -1.38 14.36
CA ALA A 67 -15.46 -2.14 15.32
C ALA A 67 -14.60 -2.76 16.44
N LEU A 68 -13.43 -3.31 16.11
CA LEU A 68 -12.51 -3.89 17.10
C LEU A 68 -11.96 -2.83 18.06
N VAL A 69 -11.59 -1.65 17.57
CA VAL A 69 -11.15 -0.54 18.43
C VAL A 69 -12.28 -0.05 19.34
N GLN A 70 -13.49 0.13 18.80
CA GLN A 70 -14.67 0.52 19.58
C GLN A 70 -15.02 -0.51 20.66
N ALA A 71 -15.03 -1.79 20.31
CA ALA A 71 -15.32 -2.88 21.24
C ALA A 71 -14.29 -2.98 22.38
N ALA A 72 -13.04 -2.61 22.12
CA ALA A 72 -11.99 -2.49 23.13
C ALA A 72 -12.09 -1.21 24.00
N GLY A 73 -13.04 -0.31 23.70
CA GLY A 73 -13.26 0.96 24.39
C GLY A 73 -12.37 2.10 23.90
N GLY A 74 -11.77 1.98 22.71
CA GLY A 74 -11.06 3.06 22.04
C GLY A 74 -11.98 3.96 21.21
N GLN A 75 -11.45 5.10 20.76
CA GLN A 75 -12.15 6.09 19.95
C GLN A 75 -11.46 6.17 18.57
N PRO A 76 -11.88 5.37 17.58
CA PRO A 76 -11.25 5.39 16.27
C PRO A 76 -11.65 6.63 15.46
N PHE A 77 -10.73 7.08 14.63
CA PHE A 77 -10.99 7.98 13.51
C PHE A 77 -10.07 7.59 12.36
N ILE A 78 -10.51 7.84 11.13
CA ILE A 78 -9.75 7.47 9.94
C ILE A 78 -8.92 8.65 9.45
N VAL A 79 -7.70 8.37 9.00
CA VAL A 79 -6.82 9.35 8.34
C VAL A 79 -6.40 8.86 6.95
N PRO A 80 -6.44 9.72 5.92
CA PRO A 80 -5.89 9.37 4.62
C PRO A 80 -4.36 9.38 4.65
N ALA A 81 -3.74 8.22 4.48
CA ALA A 81 -2.29 8.01 4.47
C ALA A 81 -1.80 7.80 3.03
N MET A 82 -1.99 8.79 2.16
CA MET A 82 -1.82 8.63 0.71
C MET A 82 -0.91 9.66 0.02
N GLY A 83 -0.11 10.40 0.79
CA GLY A 83 0.89 11.32 0.26
C GLY A 83 0.24 12.45 -0.56
N SER A 84 0.62 12.56 -1.83
CA SER A 84 0.11 13.57 -2.78
C SER A 84 -1.14 13.14 -3.56
N HIS A 85 -1.70 11.95 -3.30
CA HIS A 85 -2.95 11.52 -3.95
C HIS A 85 -4.15 12.39 -3.53
N GLY A 86 -5.24 12.32 -4.29
CA GLY A 86 -6.40 13.20 -4.09
C GLY A 86 -6.08 14.67 -4.39
N GLY A 87 -5.17 14.92 -5.34
CA GLY A 87 -4.71 16.28 -5.67
C GLY A 87 -3.88 16.95 -4.58
N GLY A 88 -3.48 16.25 -3.52
CA GLY A 88 -2.78 16.85 -2.40
C GLY A 88 -3.66 17.82 -1.60
N SER A 89 -4.98 17.59 -1.56
CA SER A 89 -5.91 18.34 -0.71
C SER A 89 -6.70 17.42 0.23
N PRO A 90 -7.16 17.93 1.38
CA PRO A 90 -8.01 17.15 2.27
C PRO A 90 -9.28 16.62 1.58
N GLU A 91 -9.94 17.45 0.78
CA GLU A 91 -11.20 17.11 0.10
C GLU A 91 -10.99 15.99 -0.91
N GLY A 92 -9.97 16.10 -1.76
CA GLY A 92 -9.69 15.07 -2.76
C GLY A 92 -9.23 13.75 -2.14
N GLN A 93 -8.57 13.78 -0.98
CA GLN A 93 -8.25 12.54 -0.24
C GLN A 93 -9.48 11.88 0.37
N ILE A 94 -10.46 12.67 0.83
CA ILE A 94 -11.75 12.15 1.30
C ILE A 94 -12.52 11.52 0.12
N GLU A 95 -12.57 12.18 -1.04
CA GLU A 95 -13.19 11.63 -2.24
C GLU A 95 -12.56 10.29 -2.68
N VAL A 96 -11.24 10.18 -2.59
CA VAL A 96 -10.53 8.93 -2.86
C VAL A 96 -10.96 7.83 -1.88
N LEU A 97 -11.06 8.12 -0.59
CA LEU A 97 -11.53 7.14 0.40
C LEU A 97 -12.99 6.74 0.17
N ASP A 98 -13.87 7.69 -0.17
CA ASP A 98 -15.28 7.42 -0.45
C ASP A 98 -15.43 6.48 -1.67
N GLY A 99 -14.62 6.70 -2.71
CA GLY A 99 -14.53 5.80 -3.87
C GLY A 99 -14.05 4.37 -3.53
N LEU A 100 -13.42 4.18 -2.36
CA LEU A 100 -13.02 2.88 -1.81
C LEU A 100 -14.07 2.31 -0.82
N GLY A 101 -15.23 2.94 -0.68
CA GLY A 101 -16.27 2.56 0.28
C GLY A 101 -16.02 3.04 1.71
N ILE A 102 -14.98 3.87 1.93
CA ILE A 102 -14.58 4.39 3.24
C ILE A 102 -15.08 5.83 3.39
N SER A 103 -16.19 5.98 4.11
CA SER A 103 -16.81 7.27 4.43
C SER A 103 -17.21 7.29 5.91
N GLU A 104 -17.43 8.47 6.49
CA GLU A 104 -17.93 8.57 7.87
C GLU A 104 -19.25 7.81 8.05
N ARG A 105 -20.10 7.82 7.02
CA ARG A 105 -21.38 7.11 6.98
C ARG A 105 -21.20 5.60 7.00
N THR A 106 -20.27 5.05 6.22
CA THR A 106 -20.05 3.61 6.13
C THR A 106 -19.25 3.07 7.30
N MET A 107 -18.34 3.87 7.85
CA MET A 107 -17.44 3.47 8.93
C MET A 107 -18.02 3.74 10.33
N GLY A 108 -18.95 4.70 10.46
CA GLY A 108 -19.50 5.08 11.76
C GLY A 108 -18.49 5.78 12.67
N CYS A 109 -17.42 6.35 12.11
CA CYS A 109 -16.43 7.14 12.82
C CYS A 109 -15.96 8.33 11.97
N PRO A 110 -15.38 9.39 12.57
CA PRO A 110 -14.91 10.55 11.82
C PRO A 110 -13.78 10.22 10.85
N ILE A 111 -13.69 10.98 9.76
CA ILE A 111 -12.52 11.03 8.87
C ILE A 111 -11.82 12.38 9.09
N HIS A 112 -10.53 12.35 9.37
CA HIS A 112 -9.71 13.53 9.58
C HIS A 112 -8.64 13.64 8.50
N ALA A 113 -8.92 14.43 7.48
CA ALA A 113 -7.99 14.73 6.41
C ALA A 113 -7.29 16.07 6.65
N THR A 114 -5.98 16.11 6.42
CA THR A 114 -5.17 17.33 6.49
C THR A 114 -3.95 17.19 5.58
N MET A 115 -3.40 18.33 5.13
CA MET A 115 -2.07 18.41 4.54
C MET A 115 -1.02 18.94 5.53
N GLU A 116 -1.44 19.34 6.74
CA GLU A 116 -0.52 19.77 7.78
C GLU A 116 0.30 18.58 8.30
N VAL A 117 1.59 18.83 8.51
CA VAL A 117 2.54 17.86 9.03
C VAL A 117 3.35 18.43 10.17
N VAL A 118 3.76 17.56 11.08
CA VAL A 118 4.75 17.81 12.13
C VAL A 118 6.10 17.33 11.64
N ASN A 119 7.13 18.18 11.73
CA ASN A 119 8.51 17.77 11.51
C ASN A 119 9.02 17.02 12.75
N THR A 120 9.31 15.74 12.58
CA THR A 120 9.79 14.83 13.65
C THR A 120 11.32 14.80 13.76
N GLY A 121 12.01 15.67 13.02
CA GLY A 121 13.47 15.78 13.00
C GLY A 121 14.08 15.30 11.69
N THR A 122 15.39 15.07 11.76
CA THR A 122 16.22 14.66 10.62
C THR A 122 16.76 13.26 10.86
N THR A 123 16.59 12.39 9.87
CA THR A 123 17.10 11.01 9.90
C THR A 123 18.63 10.95 9.83
N ARG A 124 19.20 9.76 10.08
CA ARG A 124 20.64 9.50 9.95
C ARG A 124 21.24 9.75 8.55
N VAL A 125 20.40 9.86 7.52
CA VAL A 125 20.82 10.16 6.13
C VAL A 125 20.57 11.62 5.74
N GLY A 126 20.27 12.48 6.70
CA GLY A 126 20.05 13.91 6.46
C GLY A 126 18.66 14.26 5.90
N MET A 127 17.78 13.27 5.70
CA MET A 127 16.41 13.50 5.23
C MET A 127 15.51 13.97 6.38
N PRO A 128 14.71 15.04 6.21
CA PRO A 128 13.69 15.40 7.19
C PRO A 128 12.55 14.38 7.17
N ALA A 129 11.94 14.14 8.33
CA ALA A 129 10.82 13.21 8.48
C ALA A 129 9.56 13.97 8.93
N TYR A 130 8.50 13.87 8.13
CA TYR A 130 7.23 14.54 8.36
C TYR A 130 6.14 13.53 8.72
N LEU A 131 5.30 13.88 9.69
CA LEU A 131 4.18 13.06 10.15
C LEU A 131 2.88 13.86 10.05
N ASP A 132 1.83 13.24 9.55
CA ASP A 132 0.45 13.76 9.58
C ASP A 132 0.13 14.35 10.97
N LYS A 133 -0.35 15.59 11.00
CA LYS A 133 -0.67 16.28 12.26
C LYS A 133 -1.73 15.57 13.11
N ASN A 134 -2.77 15.02 12.50
CA ASN A 134 -3.81 14.26 13.20
C ASN A 134 -3.23 12.98 13.82
N VAL A 135 -2.27 12.35 13.15
CA VAL A 135 -1.56 11.17 13.69
C VAL A 135 -0.60 11.55 14.81
N ALA A 136 0.10 12.68 14.69
CA ALA A 136 1.00 13.18 15.73
C ALA A 136 0.24 13.55 17.02
N GLU A 137 -1.02 13.99 16.89
CA GLU A 137 -1.91 14.32 18.01
C GLU A 137 -2.74 13.12 18.51
N ALA A 138 -2.64 11.96 17.86
CA ALA A 138 -3.34 10.74 18.26
C ALA A 138 -2.61 10.01 19.40
N ASP A 139 -3.37 9.29 20.22
CA ASP A 139 -2.82 8.42 21.26
C ASP A 139 -2.29 7.10 20.71
N GLY A 140 -2.62 6.78 19.45
CA GLY A 140 -2.20 5.56 18.78
C GLY A 140 -2.46 5.58 17.28
N LEU A 141 -1.61 4.90 16.51
CA LEU A 141 -1.75 4.67 15.07
C LEU A 141 -1.89 3.18 14.78
N ILE A 142 -2.97 2.81 14.08
CA ILE A 142 -3.07 1.54 13.36
C ILE A 142 -3.07 1.87 11.87
N ILE A 143 -2.18 1.27 11.08
CA ILE A 143 -2.07 1.57 9.65
C ILE A 143 -2.28 0.31 8.81
N THR A 144 -3.04 0.41 7.72
CA THR A 144 -3.35 -0.71 6.83
C THR A 144 -2.93 -0.40 5.41
N ASN A 145 -2.33 -1.38 4.72
CA ASN A 145 -1.86 -1.20 3.35
C ASN A 145 -2.01 -2.46 2.49
N ARG A 146 -1.95 -2.26 1.17
CA ARG A 146 -1.59 -3.32 0.23
C ARG A 146 -0.08 -3.44 0.14
N THR A 147 0.47 -4.61 0.42
CA THR A 147 1.86 -4.92 0.12
C THR A 147 1.93 -5.50 -1.28
N LYS A 148 2.57 -4.77 -2.19
CA LYS A 148 2.71 -5.13 -3.61
C LYS A 148 4.08 -4.70 -4.14
N VAL A 149 4.64 -5.49 -5.04
CA VAL A 149 5.78 -5.08 -5.87
C VAL A 149 5.47 -3.78 -6.60
N HIS A 150 6.40 -2.84 -6.52
CA HIS A 150 6.30 -1.53 -7.15
C HIS A 150 6.69 -1.61 -8.63
N THR A 151 6.17 -0.70 -9.44
CA THR A 151 6.45 -0.65 -10.89
C THR A 151 7.65 0.22 -11.24
N ASP A 152 8.01 1.16 -10.35
CA ASP A 152 8.96 2.24 -10.67
C ASP A 152 10.24 2.20 -9.82
N PHE A 153 10.41 1.20 -8.94
CA PHE A 153 11.66 0.95 -8.19
C PHE A 153 11.62 -0.42 -7.52
N HIS A 154 12.79 -1.00 -7.22
CA HIS A 154 12.90 -2.29 -6.52
C HIS A 154 13.81 -2.23 -5.32
N GLY A 155 13.43 -2.91 -4.25
CA GLY A 155 14.19 -2.90 -3.00
C GLY A 155 13.73 -3.94 -1.98
N PRO A 156 14.37 -3.97 -0.79
CA PRO A 156 13.91 -4.81 0.32
C PRO A 156 12.55 -4.36 0.85
N HIS A 157 12.17 -3.09 0.63
CA HIS A 157 10.87 -2.52 0.93
C HIS A 157 10.38 -1.72 -0.27
N GLU A 158 9.11 -1.90 -0.64
CA GLU A 158 8.50 -1.29 -1.82
C GLU A 158 7.13 -0.69 -1.47
N SER A 159 6.01 -1.16 -2.03
CA SER A 159 4.68 -0.80 -1.50
C SER A 159 4.42 -1.63 -0.26
N GLY A 160 4.10 -0.97 0.84
CA GLY A 160 4.16 -1.58 2.17
C GLY A 160 3.70 -0.63 3.26
N ILE A 161 3.68 -1.12 4.49
CA ILE A 161 3.46 -0.34 5.71
C ILE A 161 4.51 0.77 5.80
N LEU A 162 5.77 0.47 5.48
CA LEU A 162 6.86 1.45 5.59
C LEU A 162 6.66 2.62 4.61
N LYS A 163 6.23 2.33 3.38
CA LYS A 163 5.90 3.38 2.40
C LYS A 163 4.71 4.23 2.85
N MET A 164 3.72 3.60 3.46
CA MET A 164 2.57 4.30 4.03
C MET A 164 2.99 5.23 5.19
N LEU A 165 3.92 4.81 6.04
CA LEU A 165 4.48 5.66 7.09
C LEU A 165 5.27 6.85 6.51
N ALA A 166 6.24 6.59 5.64
CA ALA A 166 7.15 7.62 5.15
C ALA A 166 6.54 8.57 4.10
N ILE A 167 5.76 8.04 3.17
CA ILE A 167 5.16 8.81 2.06
C ILE A 167 3.69 9.11 2.35
N GLY A 168 2.93 8.09 2.76
CA GLY A 168 1.50 8.21 3.01
C GLY A 168 1.17 9.26 4.07
N LEU A 169 1.72 9.08 5.27
CA LEU A 169 1.58 10.02 6.39
C LEU A 169 2.49 11.24 6.29
N GLY A 170 3.50 11.21 5.41
CA GLY A 170 4.30 12.40 5.09
C GLY A 170 3.53 13.48 4.34
N LYS A 171 2.30 13.20 3.88
CA LYS A 171 1.46 14.09 3.05
C LYS A 171 2.19 14.55 1.79
N GLU A 172 1.68 15.58 1.13
CA GLU A 172 2.32 16.15 -0.06
C GLU A 172 3.78 16.52 0.21
N LEU A 173 4.05 17.18 1.35
CA LEU A 173 5.40 17.69 1.65
C LEU A 173 6.41 16.54 1.79
N GLY A 174 6.15 15.56 2.63
CA GLY A 174 7.04 14.41 2.85
C GLY A 174 7.15 13.51 1.63
N ALA A 175 6.04 13.30 0.91
CA ALA A 175 6.08 12.60 -0.37
C ALA A 175 7.02 13.33 -1.34
N ARG A 176 6.83 14.62 -1.58
CA ARG A 176 7.67 15.42 -2.47
C ARG A 176 9.14 15.39 -2.06
N THR A 177 9.44 15.54 -0.77
CA THR A 177 10.82 15.52 -0.26
C THR A 177 11.53 14.21 -0.59
N ILE A 178 10.88 13.07 -0.43
CA ILE A 178 11.46 11.75 -0.76
C ILE A 178 11.57 11.58 -2.28
N HIS A 179 10.52 11.89 -3.04
CA HIS A 179 10.50 11.69 -4.49
C HIS A 179 11.52 12.59 -5.22
N GLN A 180 11.86 13.77 -4.68
CA GLN A 180 12.92 14.63 -5.23
C GLN A 180 14.31 13.99 -5.23
N GLN A 181 14.52 12.92 -4.46
CA GLN A 181 15.76 12.15 -4.44
C GLN A 181 15.77 11.01 -5.47
N GLY A 182 14.75 10.91 -6.33
CA GLY A 182 14.61 9.87 -7.35
C GLY A 182 14.53 8.46 -6.76
N THR A 183 15.06 7.49 -7.50
CA THR A 183 15.06 6.06 -7.11
C THR A 183 15.76 5.82 -5.77
N VAL A 184 16.87 6.54 -5.48
CA VAL A 184 17.57 6.46 -4.20
C VAL A 184 16.67 6.90 -3.03
N GLY A 185 15.86 7.94 -3.24
CA GLY A 185 14.85 8.36 -2.28
C GLY A 185 13.87 7.26 -1.92
N LEU A 186 13.33 6.58 -2.93
CA LEU A 186 12.29 5.57 -2.77
C LEU A 186 12.84 4.23 -2.26
N ARG A 187 14.00 3.80 -2.76
CA ARG A 187 14.60 2.50 -2.43
C ARG A 187 15.37 2.54 -1.12
N ASP A 188 16.18 3.57 -0.91
CA ASP A 188 17.20 3.58 0.13
C ASP A 188 16.79 4.49 1.31
N TYR A 189 16.21 5.67 1.05
CA TYR A 189 15.87 6.62 2.11
C TYR A 189 14.49 6.44 2.72
N MET A 190 13.48 6.08 1.92
CA MET A 190 12.10 5.84 2.39
C MET A 190 12.05 4.85 3.57
N PRO A 191 12.74 3.69 3.54
CA PRO A 191 12.71 2.76 4.67
C PRO A 191 13.36 3.35 5.93
N ILE A 192 14.34 4.24 5.78
CA ILE A 192 15.03 4.92 6.89
C ILE A 192 14.11 5.98 7.51
N VAL A 193 13.41 6.75 6.68
CA VAL A 193 12.38 7.71 7.13
C VAL A 193 11.26 6.97 7.85
N ALA A 194 10.79 5.84 7.33
CA ALA A 194 9.76 5.03 7.97
C ALA A 194 10.20 4.54 9.35
N GLN A 195 11.44 4.04 9.48
CA GLN A 195 12.01 3.61 10.77
C GLN A 195 12.16 4.76 11.77
N HIS A 196 12.55 5.94 11.30
CA HIS A 196 12.55 7.15 12.14
C HIS A 196 11.14 7.45 12.64
N LEU A 197 10.13 7.45 11.76
CA LEU A 197 8.75 7.72 12.15
C LEU A 197 8.18 6.69 13.13
N LEU A 198 8.53 5.41 13.01
CA LEU A 198 8.15 4.37 13.99
C LEU A 198 8.62 4.70 15.41
N GLN A 199 9.72 5.43 15.56
CA GLN A 199 10.25 5.86 16.87
C GLN A 199 9.62 7.16 17.38
N HIS A 200 8.92 7.90 16.52
CA HIS A 200 8.41 9.25 16.82
C HIS A 200 6.88 9.37 16.73
N CYS A 201 6.18 8.32 16.27
CA CYS A 201 4.73 8.23 16.34
C CYS A 201 4.30 7.20 17.39
N ASN A 202 3.07 7.34 17.89
CA ASN A 202 2.46 6.37 18.79
C ASN A 202 2.02 5.12 18.00
N PHE A 203 2.95 4.40 17.39
CA PHE A 203 2.64 3.23 16.57
C PHE A 203 2.07 2.08 17.43
N VAL A 204 0.82 1.69 17.16
CA VAL A 204 0.15 0.57 17.83
C VAL A 204 0.29 -0.71 17.01
N ALA A 205 -0.08 -0.66 15.73
CA ALA A 205 0.02 -1.82 14.84
C ALA A 205 0.04 -1.42 13.36
N GLY A 206 0.57 -2.31 12.52
CA GLY A 206 0.41 -2.25 11.08
C GLY A 206 -0.23 -3.55 10.57
N PHE A 207 -1.19 -3.44 9.66
CA PHE A 207 -1.83 -4.58 9.00
C PHE A 207 -1.48 -4.59 7.51
N GLY A 208 -0.70 -5.59 7.10
CA GLY A 208 -0.31 -5.78 5.71
C GLY A 208 -1.25 -6.76 5.01
N VAL A 209 -1.72 -6.37 3.83
CA VAL A 209 -2.56 -7.21 2.96
C VAL A 209 -1.82 -7.57 1.69
N VAL A 210 -1.76 -8.86 1.35
CA VAL A 210 -1.28 -9.35 0.06
C VAL A 210 -2.44 -9.95 -0.71
N GLU A 211 -2.57 -9.54 -1.97
CA GLU A 211 -3.54 -10.09 -2.91
C GLU A 211 -2.85 -11.14 -3.80
N ASP A 212 -3.61 -12.14 -4.26
CA ASP A 212 -3.15 -13.08 -5.28
C ASP A 212 -3.40 -12.60 -6.71
N GLY A 213 -3.06 -13.45 -7.70
CA GLY A 213 -3.23 -13.14 -9.11
C GLY A 213 -4.68 -12.93 -9.55
N TYR A 214 -5.67 -13.29 -8.73
CA TYR A 214 -7.09 -13.06 -9.00
C TYR A 214 -7.65 -11.86 -8.22
N HIS A 215 -6.79 -11.05 -7.60
CA HIS A 215 -7.19 -9.95 -6.73
C HIS A 215 -8.02 -10.40 -5.52
N ALA A 216 -7.79 -11.62 -5.01
CA ALA A 216 -8.36 -12.06 -3.74
C ALA A 216 -7.34 -11.85 -2.61
N VAL A 217 -7.82 -11.61 -1.38
CA VAL A 217 -6.95 -11.52 -0.20
C VAL A 217 -6.34 -12.89 0.07
N ALA A 218 -5.02 -12.99 -0.14
CA ALA A 218 -4.23 -14.20 0.09
C ALA A 218 -3.48 -14.19 1.43
N ARG A 219 -3.24 -12.98 1.96
CA ARG A 219 -2.65 -12.82 3.28
C ARG A 219 -3.13 -11.54 3.93
N LEU A 220 -3.46 -11.64 5.22
CA LEU A 220 -3.71 -10.51 6.11
C LEU A 220 -2.94 -10.77 7.40
N GLU A 221 -2.02 -9.87 7.75
CA GLU A 221 -1.15 -10.09 8.90
C GLU A 221 -0.88 -8.79 9.66
N GLY A 222 -0.94 -8.86 10.99
CA GLY A 222 -0.71 -7.74 11.90
C GLY A 222 0.72 -7.72 12.46
N PHE A 223 1.26 -6.53 12.66
CA PHE A 223 2.62 -6.34 13.19
C PHE A 223 2.64 -5.27 14.26
N GLY A 224 3.36 -5.54 15.35
CA GLY A 224 3.78 -4.50 16.30
C GLY A 224 5.06 -3.80 15.82
N ALA A 225 5.45 -2.71 16.49
CA ALA A 225 6.60 -1.88 16.12
C ALA A 225 7.90 -2.66 15.90
N ASP A 226 8.19 -3.66 16.75
CA ASP A 226 9.43 -4.44 16.67
C ASP A 226 9.46 -5.43 15.49
N THR A 227 8.30 -5.77 14.95
CA THR A 227 8.15 -6.81 13.91
C THR A 227 7.79 -6.26 12.54
N VAL A 228 7.31 -5.02 12.46
CA VAL A 228 6.72 -4.46 11.24
C VAL A 228 7.71 -4.37 10.08
N VAL A 229 8.98 -4.04 10.34
CA VAL A 229 10.00 -3.91 9.28
C VAL A 229 10.26 -5.27 8.62
N ALA A 230 10.58 -6.29 9.42
CA ALA A 230 10.82 -7.64 8.90
C ALA A 230 9.55 -8.28 8.31
N GLY A 231 8.39 -8.00 8.92
CA GLY A 231 7.08 -8.46 8.45
C GLY A 231 6.71 -7.89 7.08
N ASP A 232 6.85 -6.58 6.90
CA ASP A 232 6.59 -5.88 5.65
C ASP A 232 7.46 -6.40 4.50
N GLN A 233 8.77 -6.61 4.76
CA GLN A 233 9.68 -7.23 3.79
C GLN A 233 9.26 -8.66 3.42
N ARG A 234 8.85 -9.47 4.40
CA ARG A 234 8.38 -10.84 4.13
C ARG A 234 7.08 -10.85 3.31
N LEU A 235 6.14 -9.96 3.61
CA LEU A 235 4.91 -9.85 2.81
C LEU A 235 5.20 -9.39 1.38
N LEU A 236 6.20 -8.54 1.19
CA LEU A 236 6.64 -8.16 -0.16
C LEU A 236 7.17 -9.36 -0.93
N GLN A 237 7.94 -10.24 -0.28
CA GLN A 237 8.40 -11.48 -0.91
C GLN A 237 7.23 -12.40 -1.30
N LEU A 238 6.23 -12.57 -0.42
CA LEU A 238 5.02 -13.31 -0.76
C LEU A 238 4.26 -12.68 -1.93
N SER A 239 4.19 -11.34 -1.98
CA SER A 239 3.60 -10.65 -3.12
C SER A 239 4.33 -10.91 -4.43
N ARG A 240 5.65 -11.14 -4.41
CA ARG A 240 6.42 -11.55 -5.61
C ARG A 240 6.01 -12.95 -6.08
N GLU A 241 5.84 -13.88 -5.15
CA GLU A 241 5.47 -15.28 -5.44
C GLU A 241 4.05 -15.41 -5.98
N LEU A 242 3.14 -14.54 -5.54
CA LEU A 242 1.74 -14.51 -5.96
C LEU A 242 1.48 -13.63 -7.19
N MET A 243 2.49 -12.95 -7.71
CA MET A 243 2.34 -12.07 -8.86
C MET A 243 2.01 -12.89 -10.11
N PRO A 244 1.02 -12.47 -10.92
CA PRO A 244 0.77 -13.11 -12.19
C PRO A 244 1.95 -12.92 -13.15
N SER A 245 1.99 -13.69 -14.23
CA SER A 245 2.98 -13.56 -15.30
C SER A 245 2.30 -13.71 -16.67
N LEU A 246 2.99 -13.39 -17.76
CA LEU A 246 2.51 -13.76 -19.09
C LEU A 246 2.64 -15.28 -19.30
N PRO A 247 1.78 -15.92 -20.11
CA PRO A 247 1.81 -17.36 -20.32
C PRO A 247 3.04 -17.86 -21.10
N VAL A 248 3.82 -16.94 -21.70
CA VAL A 248 5.04 -17.20 -22.46
C VAL A 248 6.03 -16.05 -22.28
N ASP A 249 7.32 -16.34 -22.45
CA ASP A 249 8.40 -15.36 -22.24
C ASP A 249 8.89 -14.66 -23.52
N ASP A 250 8.65 -15.21 -24.72
CA ASP A 250 9.10 -14.60 -25.99
C ASP A 250 7.91 -14.20 -26.85
N ILE A 251 7.69 -12.90 -27.01
CA ILE A 251 6.48 -12.33 -27.61
C ILE A 251 6.86 -11.34 -28.73
N ASP A 252 6.35 -11.59 -29.94
CA ASP A 252 6.55 -10.67 -31.08
C ASP A 252 5.70 -9.38 -30.95
N LEU A 253 4.46 -9.51 -30.46
CA LEU A 253 3.52 -8.41 -30.26
C LEU A 253 2.65 -8.70 -29.03
N LEU A 254 2.68 -7.82 -28.03
CA LEU A 254 1.75 -7.78 -26.91
C LEU A 254 0.76 -6.65 -27.13
N ILE A 255 -0.55 -6.93 -27.12
CA ILE A 255 -1.59 -5.90 -27.22
C ILE A 255 -2.18 -5.71 -25.82
N ILE A 256 -2.17 -4.47 -25.33
CA ILE A 256 -2.75 -4.09 -24.04
C ILE A 256 -4.15 -3.52 -24.27
N ASP A 257 -5.15 -4.13 -23.66
CA ASP A 257 -6.56 -3.72 -23.82
C ASP A 257 -6.89 -2.47 -22.98
N GLU A 258 -6.39 -2.41 -21.74
CA GLU A 258 -6.64 -1.30 -20.82
C GLU A 258 -5.35 -0.79 -20.16
N MET A 259 -5.24 0.54 -19.99
CA MET A 259 -4.15 1.19 -19.27
C MET A 259 -4.64 2.37 -18.44
N GLY A 260 -4.01 2.63 -17.29
CA GLY A 260 -4.37 3.74 -16.42
C GLY A 260 -3.62 3.73 -15.09
N LYS A 261 -3.40 4.92 -14.51
CA LYS A 261 -2.69 5.08 -13.22
C LYS A 261 -3.37 4.35 -12.06
N ASN A 262 -4.69 4.20 -12.15
CA ASN A 262 -5.52 3.45 -11.20
C ASN A 262 -5.34 1.93 -11.33
N ILE A 263 -4.98 1.42 -12.51
CA ILE A 263 -4.67 0.00 -12.77
C ILE A 263 -3.26 -0.31 -12.27
N SER A 264 -2.28 0.44 -12.75
CA SER A 264 -0.87 0.32 -12.38
C SER A 264 -0.23 1.70 -12.27
N GLY A 265 0.73 1.91 -11.35
CA GLY A 265 1.34 3.22 -11.10
C GLY A 265 1.81 3.94 -12.36
N ALA A 266 2.51 3.20 -13.22
CA ALA A 266 3.02 3.65 -14.52
C ALA A 266 1.99 3.66 -15.66
N GLY A 267 0.76 3.20 -15.44
CA GLY A 267 -0.28 3.03 -16.45
C GLY A 267 -0.42 1.58 -16.96
N MET A 268 0.70 0.87 -17.10
CA MET A 268 0.79 -0.56 -17.37
C MET A 268 1.61 -1.24 -16.26
N ASP A 269 1.45 -2.54 -16.05
CA ASP A 269 2.25 -3.25 -15.05
C ASP A 269 3.62 -3.61 -15.64
N THR A 270 4.62 -2.78 -15.33
CA THR A 270 6.00 -2.89 -15.83
C THR A 270 6.68 -4.18 -15.43
N ASN A 271 6.25 -4.80 -14.32
CA ASN A 271 6.74 -6.10 -13.88
C ASN A 271 6.23 -7.24 -14.78
N ILE A 272 4.98 -7.15 -15.24
CA ILE A 272 4.35 -8.17 -16.08
C ILE A 272 4.88 -8.12 -17.50
N ILE A 273 5.07 -6.92 -18.05
CA ILE A 273 5.53 -6.74 -19.44
C ILE A 273 7.05 -6.80 -19.60
N GLY A 274 7.81 -6.90 -18.51
CA GLY A 274 9.27 -6.94 -18.55
C GLY A 274 9.90 -5.64 -19.07
N ARG A 275 9.34 -4.48 -18.73
CA ARG A 275 9.85 -3.16 -19.14
C ARG A 275 9.74 -2.18 -17.97
N TRP A 276 10.75 -2.17 -17.12
CA TRP A 276 10.79 -1.33 -15.92
C TRP A 276 10.91 0.14 -16.28
N MET A 277 11.76 0.51 -17.24
CA MET A 277 12.02 1.90 -17.63
C MET A 277 12.43 2.77 -16.43
N VAL A 278 13.08 2.16 -15.43
CA VAL A 278 13.53 2.82 -14.20
C VAL A 278 14.97 3.29 -14.39
N GLU A 279 15.20 4.58 -14.20
CA GLU A 279 16.53 5.17 -14.36
C GLU A 279 17.54 4.55 -13.39
N GLY A 280 18.65 4.05 -13.94
CA GLY A 280 19.74 3.44 -13.18
C GLY A 280 19.53 1.97 -12.81
N GLU A 281 18.41 1.35 -13.19
CA GLU A 281 18.15 -0.07 -12.99
C GLU A 281 18.25 -0.83 -14.32
N PRO A 282 18.83 -2.04 -14.35
CA PRO A 282 18.83 -2.87 -15.55
C PRO A 282 17.41 -3.38 -15.84
N GLU A 283 17.05 -3.47 -17.12
CA GLU A 283 15.80 -4.12 -17.54
C GLU A 283 15.84 -5.63 -17.24
N PRO A 284 14.67 -6.23 -16.93
CA PRO A 284 14.59 -7.67 -16.72
C PRO A 284 14.88 -8.43 -18.03
N GLU A 285 15.51 -9.59 -17.92
CA GLU A 285 15.82 -10.42 -19.09
C GLU A 285 14.56 -11.13 -19.68
N SER A 286 13.50 -11.25 -18.87
CA SER A 286 12.23 -11.90 -19.24
C SER A 286 11.04 -11.16 -18.62
N PRO A 287 9.87 -11.10 -19.29
CA PRO A 287 9.62 -11.55 -20.66
C PRO A 287 10.28 -10.65 -21.71
N ARG A 288 10.70 -11.25 -22.83
CA ARG A 288 11.19 -10.54 -24.01
C ARG A 288 10.03 -10.22 -24.94
N ILE A 289 9.71 -8.93 -25.05
CA ILE A 289 8.62 -8.45 -25.90
C ILE A 289 9.17 -7.52 -26.97
N LYS A 290 9.03 -7.88 -28.26
CA LYS A 290 9.55 -7.08 -29.38
C LYS A 290 8.72 -5.81 -29.62
N ARG A 291 7.39 -5.90 -29.51
CA ARG A 291 6.45 -4.76 -29.69
C ARG A 291 5.32 -4.81 -28.66
N ILE A 292 4.99 -3.65 -28.09
CA ILE A 292 3.82 -3.38 -27.24
C ILE A 292 3.04 -2.25 -27.91
#